data_AF-A0AA48M364-F1
#
_entry.id   AF-A0AA48M364-F1
#
_cell.length_a   1.000
_cell.length_b   1.000
_cell.length_c   1.000
_cell.angle_alpha   90.00
_cell.angle_beta   90.00
_cell.angle_gamma   90.00
#
_symmetry.space_group_name_H-M   'P 1'
#
loop_
_entity.id
_entity.type
_entity.pdbx_description
1 polymer ?
#
loop_
_entity_poly.entity_id
_entity_poly.type
_entity_poly.pdbx_seq_one_letter_code
_entity_poly.pdbx_strand_id
1 'polypeptide(L)'
;MLRIIREDTTRVIGPWLMFKKQVGTRVEALRLAFGLPSQGEMADMLRVETGTYNHWTTGKALIPVPAAIRLCELTGATLDYVYRGDVSGLPIRLIRLLPVDSSGGG
;
A
#
# COMPACT_ATOMS: atom_id res chain seq x y z
N MET A 1 -30.66 12.17 33.31
CA MET A 1 -30.87 11.62 31.96
C MET A 1 -29.76 12.15 31.06
N LEU A 2 -28.71 11.34 30.84
CA LEU A 2 -27.43 11.78 30.28
C LEU A 2 -27.53 12.01 28.75
N ARG A 3 -27.16 13.19 28.27
CA ARG A 3 -26.91 13.47 26.85
C ARG A 3 -25.55 12.88 26.47
N ILE A 4 -25.54 11.83 25.66
CA ILE A 4 -24.31 11.31 25.04
C ILE A 4 -23.89 12.31 23.96
N ILE A 5 -22.74 12.95 24.19
CA ILE A 5 -22.06 13.82 23.22
C ILE A 5 -21.59 12.92 22.08
N ARG A 6 -22.04 13.18 20.85
CA ARG A 6 -21.46 12.58 19.63
C ARG A 6 -20.08 13.19 19.42
N GLU A 7 -19.03 12.49 19.81
CA GLU A 7 -17.66 12.88 19.48
C GLU A 7 -17.43 12.79 17.97
N ASP A 8 -16.91 13.88 17.41
CA ASP A 8 -16.58 14.06 16.00
C ASP A 8 -15.46 13.07 15.60
N THR A 9 -15.88 12.00 14.96
CA THR A 9 -15.04 10.85 14.60
C THR A 9 -14.01 11.20 13.53
N THR A 10 -14.13 12.36 12.87
CA THR A 10 -13.21 12.76 11.78
C THR A 10 -11.78 13.04 12.27
N ARG A 11 -11.59 13.48 13.52
CA ARG A 11 -10.28 13.89 14.05
C ARG A 11 -9.33 12.74 14.42
N VAL A 12 -9.88 11.55 14.67
CA VAL A 12 -9.12 10.32 15.02
C VAL A 12 -8.98 9.35 13.83
N ILE A 13 -9.89 9.41 12.85
CA ILE A 13 -9.87 8.50 11.68
C ILE A 13 -8.88 8.97 10.59
N GLY A 14 -8.60 10.27 10.52
CA GLY A 14 -7.74 10.88 9.51
C GLY A 14 -6.38 10.19 9.32
N PRO A 15 -5.58 10.01 10.39
CA PRO A 15 -4.26 9.36 10.27
C PRO A 15 -4.32 7.93 9.73
N TRP A 16 -5.32 7.16 10.14
CA TRP A 16 -5.48 5.75 9.73
C TRP A 16 -5.97 5.61 8.28
N LEU A 17 -6.87 6.48 7.83
CA LEU A 17 -7.29 6.48 6.43
C LEU A 17 -6.13 6.86 5.50
N MET A 18 -5.34 7.87 5.89
CA MET A 18 -4.15 8.28 5.17
C MET A 18 -3.09 7.17 5.16
N PHE A 19 -2.92 6.43 6.26
CA PHE A 19 -2.02 5.29 6.33
C PHE A 19 -2.37 4.21 5.29
N LYS A 20 -3.64 3.74 5.27
CA LYS A 20 -4.07 2.73 4.28
C LYS A 20 -3.85 3.21 2.85
N LYS A 21 -4.13 4.49 2.57
CA LYS A 21 -3.93 5.05 1.23
C LYS A 21 -2.45 5.07 0.85
N GLN A 22 -1.55 5.45 1.75
CA GLN A 22 -0.10 5.44 1.52
C GLN A 22 0.43 4.03 1.26
N VAL A 23 -0.02 3.03 2.04
CA VAL A 23 0.30 1.61 1.78
C VAL A 23 -0.21 1.19 0.41
N GLY A 24 -1.44 1.53 0.08
CA GLY A 24 -2.04 1.25 -1.23
C GLY A 24 -1.26 1.85 -2.40
N THR A 25 -0.78 3.10 -2.26
CA THR A 25 0.07 3.76 -3.26
C THR A 25 1.37 3.00 -3.48
N ARG A 26 2.01 2.50 -2.42
CA ARG A 26 3.26 1.74 -2.55
C ARG A 26 3.06 0.35 -3.15
N VAL A 27 1.95 -0.31 -2.83
CA VAL A 27 1.55 -1.57 -3.50
C VAL A 27 1.38 -1.32 -5.00
N GLU A 28 0.72 -0.23 -5.38
CA GLU A 28 0.54 0.11 -6.79
C GLU A 28 1.86 0.49 -7.48
N ALA A 29 2.75 1.20 -6.79
CA ALA A 29 4.09 1.50 -7.30
C ALA A 29 4.89 0.23 -7.61
N LEU A 30 4.79 -0.80 -6.74
CA LEU A 30 5.43 -2.10 -6.98
C LEU A 30 4.87 -2.81 -8.21
N ARG A 31 3.54 -2.74 -8.43
CA ARG A 31 2.92 -3.29 -9.65
C ARG A 31 3.47 -2.65 -10.91
N LEU A 32 3.58 -1.33 -10.93
CA LEU A 32 4.11 -0.59 -12.06
C LEU A 32 5.60 -0.88 -12.26
N ALA A 33 6.39 -0.94 -11.19
CA ALA A 33 7.81 -1.29 -11.25
C ALA A 33 8.05 -2.73 -11.72
N PHE A 34 7.11 -3.64 -11.45
CA PHE A 34 7.13 -5.01 -11.97
C PHE A 34 6.69 -5.12 -13.43
N GLY A 35 6.27 -4.01 -14.06
CA GLY A 35 5.92 -3.96 -15.48
C GLY A 35 4.52 -4.51 -15.81
N LEU A 36 3.64 -4.64 -14.82
CA LEU A 36 2.28 -5.14 -15.05
C LEU A 36 1.35 -3.98 -15.43
N PRO A 37 0.73 -3.97 -16.62
CA PRO A 37 -0.15 -2.89 -17.04
C PRO A 37 -1.46 -2.85 -16.26
N SER A 38 -2.00 -4.00 -15.82
CA SER A 38 -3.31 -4.08 -15.18
C SER A 38 -3.27 -4.52 -13.72
N GLN A 39 -4.28 -4.09 -12.93
CA GLN A 39 -4.47 -4.57 -11.56
C GLN A 39 -4.87 -6.05 -11.50
N GLY A 40 -5.56 -6.55 -12.54
CA GLY A 40 -5.95 -7.96 -12.64
C GLY A 40 -4.73 -8.89 -12.67
N GLU A 41 -3.72 -8.57 -13.47
CA GLU A 41 -2.50 -9.39 -13.55
C GLU A 41 -1.76 -9.49 -12.21
N MET A 42 -1.67 -8.38 -11.46
CA MET A 42 -1.08 -8.42 -10.13
C MET A 42 -1.95 -9.23 -9.14
N ALA A 43 -3.26 -9.08 -9.21
CA ALA A 43 -4.19 -9.84 -8.37
C ALA A 43 -4.08 -11.35 -8.63
N ASP A 44 -4.00 -11.76 -9.90
CA ASP A 44 -3.82 -13.15 -10.31
C ASP A 44 -2.50 -13.73 -9.77
N MET A 45 -1.39 -12.99 -9.89
CA MET A 45 -0.09 -13.43 -9.34
C MET A 45 -0.10 -13.52 -7.80
N LEU A 46 -0.83 -12.63 -7.13
CA LEU A 46 -1.02 -12.65 -5.68
C LEU A 46 -2.07 -13.69 -5.21
N ARG A 47 -2.75 -14.33 -6.17
CA ARG A 47 -3.85 -15.29 -5.98
C ARG A 47 -5.00 -14.70 -5.17
N VAL A 48 -5.44 -13.51 -5.55
CA VAL A 48 -6.57 -12.80 -4.94
C VAL A 48 -7.49 -12.23 -6.02
N GLU A 49 -8.71 -11.89 -5.66
CA GLU A 49 -9.63 -11.22 -6.58
C GLU A 49 -9.16 -9.80 -6.91
N THR A 50 -9.38 -9.37 -8.15
CA THR A 50 -9.07 -7.99 -8.60
C THR A 50 -9.74 -6.93 -7.72
N GLY A 51 -10.98 -7.17 -7.26
CA GLY A 51 -11.68 -6.28 -6.34
C GLY A 51 -10.98 -6.15 -4.98
N THR A 52 -10.42 -7.25 -4.48
CA THR A 52 -9.63 -7.28 -3.25
C THR A 52 -8.35 -6.46 -3.40
N TYR A 53 -7.62 -6.65 -4.50
CA TYR A 53 -6.43 -5.84 -4.80
C TYR A 53 -6.77 -4.35 -4.91
N ASN A 54 -7.83 -4.01 -5.64
CA ASN A 54 -8.32 -2.63 -5.78
C ASN A 54 -8.68 -2.00 -4.43
N HIS A 55 -9.24 -2.75 -3.48
CA HIS A 55 -9.51 -2.26 -2.13
C HIS A 55 -8.24 -1.85 -1.40
N TRP A 56 -7.12 -2.55 -1.63
CA TRP A 56 -5.83 -2.19 -1.04
C TRP A 56 -5.27 -0.90 -1.65
N THR A 57 -5.23 -0.79 -2.98
CA THR A 57 -4.63 0.36 -3.67
C THR A 57 -5.46 1.65 -3.53
N THR A 58 -6.77 1.52 -3.35
CA THR A 58 -7.67 2.65 -3.05
C THR A 58 -7.67 3.06 -1.58
N GLY A 59 -7.04 2.27 -0.69
CA GLY A 59 -7.02 2.53 0.76
C GLY A 59 -8.32 2.17 1.48
N LYS A 60 -9.27 1.52 0.80
CA LYS A 60 -10.50 0.99 1.41
C LYS A 60 -10.17 -0.06 2.47
N ALA A 61 -9.26 -0.97 2.15
CA ALA A 61 -8.70 -1.97 3.05
C ALA A 61 -7.17 -1.88 3.10
N LEU A 62 -6.57 -2.37 4.19
CA LEU A 62 -5.12 -2.57 4.26
C LEU A 62 -4.77 -3.93 3.64
N ILE A 63 -3.68 -4.01 2.89
CA ILE A 63 -3.15 -5.30 2.47
C ILE A 63 -2.76 -6.13 3.70
N PRO A 64 -3.26 -7.37 3.86
CA PRO A 64 -2.91 -8.21 4.99
C PRO A 64 -1.48 -8.74 4.85
N VAL A 65 -0.79 -8.95 5.97
CA VAL A 65 0.63 -9.36 6.00
C VAL A 65 0.93 -10.59 5.12
N PRO A 66 0.12 -11.68 5.11
CA PRO A 66 0.38 -12.81 4.23
C PRO A 66 0.36 -12.47 2.73
N ALA A 67 -0.47 -11.51 2.30
CA ALA A 67 -0.47 -11.05 0.91
C ALA A 67 0.71 -10.10 0.63
N ALA A 68 1.09 -9.26 1.60
CA ALA A 68 2.26 -8.40 1.50
C ALA A 68 3.56 -9.22 1.40
N ILE A 69 3.66 -10.35 2.10
CA ILE A 69 4.80 -11.29 1.98
C ILE A 69 4.89 -11.82 0.55
N ARG A 70 3.78 -12.31 -0.04
CA ARG A 70 3.77 -12.77 -1.44
C ARG A 70 4.17 -11.66 -2.41
N LEU A 71 3.70 -10.44 -2.18
CA LEU A 71 4.11 -9.28 -2.98
C LEU A 71 5.61 -9.03 -2.89
N CYS A 72 6.20 -9.14 -1.70
CA CYS A 72 7.64 -9.02 -1.49
C CYS A 72 8.42 -10.13 -2.20
N GLU A 73 7.97 -11.38 -2.11
CA GLU A 73 8.56 -12.52 -2.80
C GLU A 73 8.55 -12.35 -4.33
N LEU A 74 7.46 -11.83 -4.89
CA LEU A 74 7.34 -11.58 -6.33
C LEU A 74 8.23 -10.42 -6.80
N THR A 75 8.24 -9.32 -6.05
CA THR A 75 8.83 -8.05 -6.52
C THR A 75 10.25 -7.80 -6.01
N GLY A 76 10.70 -8.53 -4.99
CA GLY A 76 11.94 -8.26 -4.27
C GLY A 76 11.85 -7.07 -3.29
N ALA A 77 10.64 -6.58 -3.01
CA ALA A 77 10.40 -5.51 -2.03
C ALA A 77 10.49 -6.00 -0.58
N THR A 78 10.40 -5.07 0.36
CA THR A 78 10.36 -5.36 1.81
C THR A 78 9.05 -4.92 2.44
N LEU A 79 8.68 -5.54 3.57
CA LEU A 79 7.53 -5.10 4.35
C LEU A 79 7.71 -3.69 4.92
N ASP A 80 8.95 -3.31 5.27
CA ASP A 80 9.30 -1.95 5.68
C ASP A 80 8.98 -0.92 4.59
N TYR A 81 9.29 -1.22 3.32
CA TYR A 81 8.85 -0.36 2.23
C TYR A 81 7.32 -0.32 2.14
N VAL A 82 6.65 -1.47 2.09
CA VAL A 82 5.18 -1.53 1.91
C VAL A 82 4.44 -0.74 3.01
N TYR A 83 4.78 -0.96 4.28
CA TYR A 83 4.05 -0.35 5.39
C TYR A 83 4.60 1.00 5.84
N ARG A 84 5.92 1.22 5.78
CA ARG A 84 6.57 2.41 6.35
C ARG A 84 7.17 3.35 5.31
N GLY A 85 7.27 2.93 4.05
CA GLY A 85 7.94 3.69 3.00
C GLY A 85 9.47 3.70 3.12
N ASP A 86 10.04 2.82 3.93
CA ASP A 86 11.49 2.74 4.10
C ASP A 86 12.13 2.00 2.92
N VAL A 87 12.96 2.72 2.15
CA VAL A 87 13.63 2.21 0.95
C VAL A 87 14.99 1.57 1.24
N SER A 88 15.50 1.66 2.46
CA SER A 88 16.87 1.23 2.81
C SER A 88 17.11 -0.27 2.55
N GLY A 89 16.07 -1.09 2.64
CA GLY A 89 16.12 -2.54 2.38
C GLY A 89 15.84 -2.95 0.92
N LEU A 90 15.57 -2.02 0.01
CA LEU A 90 15.20 -2.36 -1.37
C LEU A 90 16.44 -2.61 -2.26
N PRO A 91 16.36 -3.57 -3.20
CA PRO A 91 17.38 -3.72 -4.24
C PRO A 91 17.52 -2.46 -5.09
N ILE A 92 18.76 -2.05 -5.40
CA ILE A 92 19.03 -0.81 -6.16
C ILE A 92 18.30 -0.75 -7.50
N ARG A 93 18.11 -1.90 -8.16
CA ARG A 93 17.35 -1.98 -9.42
C ARG A 93 15.89 -1.63 -9.23
N LEU A 94 15.27 -2.08 -8.13
CA LEU A 94 13.88 -1.78 -7.83
C LEU A 94 13.68 -0.30 -7.48
N ILE A 95 14.59 0.29 -6.69
CA ILE A 95 14.55 1.73 -6.35
C ILE A 95 14.50 2.61 -7.61
N ARG A 96 15.24 2.25 -8.66
CA ARG A 96 15.28 2.99 -9.93
C ARG A 96 13.98 2.91 -10.74
N LEU A 97 13.17 1.87 -10.51
CA LEU A 97 11.90 1.66 -11.22
C LEU A 97 10.72 2.26 -10.46
N LEU A 98 10.87 2.49 -9.16
CA LEU A 98 9.84 3.13 -8.36
C LEU A 98 9.71 4.60 -8.76
N PRO A 99 8.48 5.14 -8.81
CA PRO A 99 8.28 6.57 -8.96
C PRO A 99 8.95 7.27 -7.78
N VAL A 100 9.89 8.18 -8.07
CA VAL A 100 10.49 9.05 -7.05
C VAL A 100 9.36 9.90 -6.49
N ASP A 101 9.05 9.70 -5.22
CA ASP A 101 8.06 10.48 -4.52
C ASP A 101 8.63 11.88 -4.23
N SER A 102 8.14 12.88 -4.96
CA SER A 102 8.45 14.29 -4.73
C SER A 102 7.88 14.85 -3.40
N SER A 103 7.42 13.98 -2.51
CA SER A 103 6.83 14.32 -1.20
C SER A 103 7.76 14.07 0.00
N GLY A 104 9.00 13.61 -0.21
CA GLY A 104 9.99 13.45 0.84
C GLY A 104 10.93 14.66 0.96
N GLY A 105 10.41 15.79 1.45
CA GLY A 105 11.23 16.98 1.72
C GLY A 105 10.77 17.70 2.99
N GLY A 106 11.56 17.56 4.06
CA GLY A 106 11.47 18.38 5.28
C GLY A 106 10.78 17.71 6.46
#